data_AF-A0A1D8AW57-F1
#
_entry.id   AF-A0A1D8AW57-F1
#
_cell.length_a   1.000
_cell.length_b   1.000
_cell.length_c   1.000
_cell.angle_alpha   90.00
_cell.angle_beta   90.00
_cell.angle_gamma   90.00
#
_symmetry.space_group_name_H-M   'P 1'
#
loop_
_entity.id
_entity.type
_entity.pdbx_description
1 polymer ?
#
loop_
_entity_poly.entity_id
_entity_poly.type
_entity_poly.pdbx_seq_one_letter_code
_entity_poly.pdbx_strand_id
1 'polypeptide(L)'
;MSPIGSTSALSAFPLQPLDVAQTGARIAAPLPDGMRLAAPTESFGNMLDGLVSTVAEKQAASANLTKSVLLGDSDQLHQSVIAMQEASVAFTLMVEVRNKLVESYQELMRMQV
;
A
#
# COMPACT_ATOMS: atom_id res chain seq x y z
N MET A 1 38.55 28.07 -51.01
CA MET A 1 37.61 29.20 -51.03
C MET A 1 36.21 28.62 -50.80
N SER A 2 35.46 29.27 -49.90
CA SER A 2 34.12 28.93 -49.38
C SER A 2 34.02 27.83 -48.30
N PRO A 3 33.69 28.22 -47.05
CA PRO A 3 33.20 27.32 -45.99
C PRO A 3 31.66 27.24 -46.02
N ILE A 4 31.08 26.05 -45.83
CA ILE A 4 29.65 25.87 -45.56
C ILE A 4 29.49 24.89 -44.40
N GLY A 5 28.90 25.38 -43.31
CA GLY A 5 28.62 24.61 -42.11
C GLY A 5 28.12 25.54 -41.01
N SER A 6 26.95 26.13 -41.23
CA SER A 6 26.25 26.98 -40.26
C SER A 6 26.00 26.20 -38.98
N THR A 7 26.62 26.59 -37.87
CA THR A 7 26.23 26.17 -36.53
C THR A 7 24.95 26.89 -36.17
N SER A 8 23.81 26.26 -36.41
CA SER A 8 22.52 26.74 -35.92
C SER A 8 22.59 26.83 -34.39
N ALA A 9 22.57 28.06 -33.89
CA ALA A 9 22.51 28.37 -32.47
C ALA A 9 21.31 27.66 -31.83
N LEU A 10 21.54 27.02 -30.69
CA LEU A 10 20.50 26.50 -29.81
C LEU A 10 19.62 27.68 -29.35
N SER A 11 18.50 27.89 -30.04
CA SER A 11 17.46 28.81 -29.61
C SER A 11 16.78 28.22 -28.38
N ALA A 12 17.06 28.78 -27.21
CA ALA A 12 16.34 28.45 -25.99
C ALA A 12 14.85 28.77 -26.18
N PHE A 13 14.02 27.73 -26.17
CA PHE A 13 12.57 27.86 -26.20
C PHE A 13 12.08 28.43 -24.86
N PRO A 14 11.25 29.49 -24.85
CA PRO A 14 10.63 29.94 -23.61
C PRO A 14 9.54 28.95 -23.18
N LEU A 15 9.57 28.55 -21.91
CA LEU A 15 8.53 27.72 -21.30
C LEU A 15 7.23 28.52 -21.23
N GLN A 16 6.23 28.13 -22.03
CA GLN A 16 4.87 28.64 -21.91
C GLN A 16 4.23 28.02 -20.65
N PRO A 17 3.64 28.81 -19.74
CA PRO A 17 2.85 28.24 -18.65
C PRO A 17 1.60 27.58 -19.22
N LEU A 18 1.31 26.35 -18.77
CA LEU A 18 0.04 25.69 -19.06
C LEU A 18 -1.11 26.51 -18.46
N ASP A 19 -1.95 27.06 -19.34
CA ASP A 19 -3.23 27.66 -18.99
C ASP A 19 -4.27 26.55 -18.72
N VAL A 20 -4.62 26.33 -17.45
CA VAL A 20 -5.55 25.28 -17.00
C VAL A 20 -6.97 25.84 -16.82
N ALA A 21 -7.36 26.82 -17.64
CA ALA A 21 -8.57 27.62 -17.39
C ALA A 21 -9.55 27.69 -18.58
N GLN A 22 -9.65 26.66 -19.43
CA GLN A 22 -10.79 26.60 -20.36
C GLN A 22 -11.09 25.21 -20.94
N THR A 23 -11.68 24.29 -20.17
CA THR A 23 -12.53 23.22 -20.74
C THR A 23 -13.60 22.82 -19.72
N GLY A 24 -14.47 23.77 -19.40
CA GLY A 24 -15.77 23.48 -18.80
C GLY A 24 -16.77 23.09 -19.89
N ALA A 25 -17.38 21.93 -19.70
CA ALA A 25 -18.68 21.53 -20.25
C ALA A 25 -18.81 21.37 -21.78
N ARG A 26 -18.53 20.17 -22.31
CA ARG A 26 -19.33 19.50 -23.38
C ARG A 26 -19.00 18.00 -23.47
N ILE A 27 -19.83 17.14 -22.85
CA ILE A 27 -20.40 15.89 -23.41
C ILE A 27 -21.01 15.03 -22.29
N ALA A 28 -22.29 15.26 -22.01
CA ALA A 28 -23.14 14.22 -21.44
C ALA A 28 -23.59 13.31 -22.59
N ALA A 29 -22.95 12.15 -22.73
CA ALA A 29 -23.46 11.04 -23.52
C ALA A 29 -23.88 9.93 -22.54
N PRO A 30 -25.03 9.25 -22.75
CA PRO A 30 -25.41 8.13 -21.92
C PRO A 30 -24.40 7.00 -22.16
N LEU A 31 -23.66 6.64 -21.12
CA LEU A 31 -22.72 5.53 -21.18
C LEU A 31 -23.51 4.22 -21.36
N PRO A 32 -23.06 3.29 -22.24
CA PRO A 32 -23.67 1.98 -22.36
C PRO A 32 -23.51 1.17 -21.08
N ASP A 33 -24.59 0.53 -20.62
CA ASP A 33 -24.68 -0.44 -19.51
C ASP A 33 -23.91 -1.74 -19.81
N GLY A 34 -22.61 -1.64 -20.10
CA GLY A 34 -21.77 -2.77 -20.53
C GLY A 34 -20.41 -2.84 -19.84
N MET A 35 -20.09 -1.90 -18.96
CA MET A 35 -18.85 -1.91 -18.19
C MET A 35 -19.12 -1.59 -16.72
N ARG A 36 -20.03 -2.37 -16.10
CA ARG A 36 -19.85 -2.69 -14.68
C ARG A 36 -18.50 -3.38 -14.61
N LEU A 37 -17.49 -2.65 -14.15
CA LEU A 37 -16.28 -3.23 -13.59
C LEU A 37 -16.77 -4.27 -12.59
N ALA A 38 -16.77 -5.53 -12.98
CA ALA A 38 -16.91 -6.62 -12.06
C ALA A 38 -15.68 -6.49 -11.15
N ALA A 39 -15.83 -5.75 -10.05
CA ALA A 39 -14.95 -5.85 -8.92
C ALA A 39 -14.80 -7.35 -8.67
N PRO A 40 -13.57 -7.89 -8.59
CA PRO A 40 -13.38 -9.29 -8.29
C PRO A 40 -14.19 -9.58 -7.02
N THR A 41 -15.29 -10.30 -7.18
CA THR A 41 -16.07 -10.82 -6.06
C THR A 41 -15.33 -12.06 -5.56
N GLU A 42 -14.04 -11.91 -5.28
CA GLU A 42 -13.40 -12.75 -4.28
C GLU A 42 -14.06 -12.30 -2.98
N SER A 43 -15.09 -13.04 -2.58
CA SER A 43 -15.82 -12.80 -1.34
C SER A 43 -14.79 -12.62 -0.22
N PHE A 44 -14.96 -11.60 0.61
CA PHE A 44 -14.12 -11.37 1.79
C PHE A 44 -13.91 -12.65 2.62
N GLY A 45 -14.86 -13.58 2.61
CA GLY A 45 -14.73 -14.90 3.21
C GLY A 45 -13.60 -15.76 2.62
N ASN A 46 -13.37 -15.73 1.30
CA ASN A 46 -12.29 -16.47 0.64
C ASN A 46 -10.92 -15.87 1.00
N MET A 47 -10.84 -14.53 1.10
CA MET A 47 -9.63 -13.85 1.55
C MET A 47 -9.34 -14.20 3.01
N LEU A 48 -10.36 -14.23 3.88
CA LEU A 48 -10.22 -14.61 5.28
C LEU A 48 -9.77 -16.07 5.44
N ASP A 49 -10.32 -16.99 4.65
CA ASP A 49 -9.93 -18.41 4.66
C ASP A 49 -8.45 -18.59 4.26
N GLY A 50 -8.01 -17.91 3.20
CA GLY A 50 -6.61 -17.89 2.78
C GLY A 50 -5.66 -17.31 3.85
N LEU A 51 -6.10 -16.30 4.60
CA LEU A 51 -5.34 -15.73 5.70
C LEU A 51 -5.20 -16.70 6.88
N VAL A 52 -6.29 -17.41 7.25
CA VAL A 52 -6.25 -18.43 8.32
C VAL A 52 -5.30 -19.57 7.95
N SER A 53 -5.34 -20.07 6.72
CA SER A 53 -4.41 -21.09 6.24
C SER A 53 -2.95 -20.61 6.30
N THR A 54 -2.69 -19.37 5.90
CA THR A 54 -1.35 -18.76 5.94
C THR A 54 -0.82 -18.67 7.37
N VAL A 55 -1.66 -18.32 8.34
CA VAL A 55 -1.26 -18.25 9.76
C VAL A 55 -0.92 -19.64 10.31
N ALA A 56 -1.68 -20.67 9.95
CA ALA A 56 -1.41 -22.04 10.39
C ALA A 56 -0.04 -22.54 9.89
N GLU A 57 0.30 -22.27 8.62
CA GLU A 57 1.61 -22.60 8.06
C GLU A 57 2.75 -21.86 8.76
N LYS A 58 2.56 -20.56 9.04
CA LYS A 58 3.56 -19.75 9.75
C LYS A 58 3.76 -20.23 11.19
N GLN A 59 2.70 -20.68 11.85
CA GLN A 59 2.77 -21.22 13.21
C GLN A 59 3.56 -22.54 13.26
N ALA A 60 3.40 -23.42 12.27
CA ALA A 60 4.18 -24.64 12.14
C ALA A 60 5.67 -24.36 11.88
N ALA A 61 5.97 -23.37 11.03
CA ALA A 61 7.34 -22.93 10.76
C ALA A 61 8.00 -22.33 12.02
N SER A 62 7.28 -21.50 12.78
CA SER A 62 7.77 -20.95 14.05
C SER A 62 8.05 -22.03 15.09
N ALA A 63 7.19 -23.04 15.23
CA ALA A 63 7.43 -24.14 16.16
C ALA A 63 8.73 -24.90 15.85
N ASN A 64 9.04 -25.06 14.56
CA ASN A 64 10.30 -25.67 14.11
C ASN A 64 11.51 -24.78 14.46
N LEU A 65 11.38 -23.47 14.23
CA LEU A 65 12.43 -22.49 14.53
C LEU A 65 12.68 -22.35 16.04
N THR A 66 11.64 -22.35 16.87
CA THR A 66 11.74 -22.36 18.34
C THR A 66 12.47 -23.59 18.85
N LYS A 67 12.24 -24.75 18.23
CA LYS A 67 12.97 -25.97 18.56
C LYS A 67 14.47 -25.82 18.28
N SER A 68 14.84 -25.13 17.19
CA SER A 68 16.24 -24.83 16.85
C SER A 68 16.88 -23.79 17.78
N VAL A 69 16.12 -22.83 18.30
CA VAL A 69 16.63 -21.81 19.25
C VAL A 69 16.86 -22.41 20.65
N LEU A 70 16.02 -23.36 21.08
CA LEU A 70 16.21 -24.09 22.34
C LEU A 70 17.49 -24.94 22.38
N LEU A 71 18.19 -25.13 21.24
CA LEU A 71 19.50 -25.78 21.18
C LEU A 71 20.66 -24.89 21.67
N GLY A 72 20.42 -23.63 22.06
CA GLY A 72 21.29 -22.88 22.96
C GLY A 72 22.35 -21.99 22.29
N ASP A 73 21.93 -20.82 21.78
CA ASP A 73 22.84 -19.80 21.24
C ASP A 73 22.82 -18.53 22.12
N SER A 74 23.92 -18.25 22.81
CA SER A 74 24.01 -17.32 23.96
C SER A 74 24.46 -15.89 23.64
N ASP A 75 24.56 -15.51 22.35
CA ASP A 75 25.06 -14.19 21.89
C ASP A 75 23.97 -13.08 21.87
N GLN A 76 22.81 -13.35 22.46
CA GLN A 76 21.53 -12.73 22.10
C GLN A 76 20.96 -11.73 23.12
N LEU A 77 21.59 -11.46 24.27
CA LEU A 77 21.00 -10.56 25.29
C LEU A 77 20.74 -9.15 24.76
N HIS A 78 21.64 -8.59 23.96
CA HIS A 78 21.44 -7.28 23.33
C HIS A 78 20.31 -7.31 22.30
N GLN A 79 20.18 -8.41 21.54
CA GLN A 79 19.06 -8.62 20.63
C GLN A 79 17.74 -8.76 21.38
N SER A 80 17.72 -9.38 22.56
CA SER A 80 16.51 -9.50 23.39
C SER A 80 16.00 -8.12 23.84
N VAL A 81 16.87 -7.19 24.25
CA VAL A 81 16.45 -5.85 24.67
C VAL A 81 15.95 -5.03 23.46
N ILE A 82 16.61 -5.15 22.31
CA ILE A 82 16.17 -4.51 21.06
C ILE A 82 14.79 -5.03 20.65
N ALA A 83 14.61 -6.36 20.63
CA ALA A 83 13.35 -7.00 20.31
C ALA A 83 12.22 -6.59 21.26
N MET A 84 12.52 -6.42 22.57
CA MET A 84 11.55 -5.91 23.54
C MET A 84 11.12 -4.47 23.23
N GLN A 85 12.07 -3.61 22.83
CA GLN A 85 11.76 -2.23 22.46
C GLN A 85 10.93 -2.15 21.17
N GLU A 86 11.29 -2.93 20.15
CA GLU A 86 10.53 -3.04 18.91
C GLU A 86 9.11 -3.56 19.16
N ALA A 87 8.95 -4.59 20.00
CA ALA A 87 7.65 -5.13 20.37
C ALA A 87 6.75 -4.09 21.06
N SER A 88 7.32 -3.27 21.94
CA SER A 88 6.59 -2.19 22.62
C SER A 88 6.05 -1.14 21.64
N VAL A 89 6.89 -0.72 20.68
CA VAL A 89 6.51 0.24 19.64
C VAL A 89 5.45 -0.36 18.71
N ALA A 90 5.63 -1.61 18.27
CA ALA A 90 4.68 -2.31 17.42
C ALA A 90 3.32 -2.51 18.10
N PHE A 91 3.31 -2.81 19.40
CA PHE A 91 2.08 -2.93 20.17
C PHE A 91 1.30 -1.60 20.22
N THR A 92 2.02 -0.49 20.46
CA THR A 92 1.41 0.84 20.48
C THR A 92 0.76 1.16 19.14
N LEU A 93 1.48 0.91 18.04
CA LEU A 93 0.95 1.10 16.69
C LEU A 93 -0.28 0.21 16.43
N MET A 94 -0.28 -1.04 16.89
CA MET A 94 -1.43 -1.94 16.74
C MET A 94 -2.68 -1.40 17.45
N VAL A 95 -2.53 -0.84 18.64
CA VAL A 95 -3.66 -0.23 19.37
C VAL A 95 -4.23 0.94 18.59
N GLU A 96 -3.39 1.80 18.01
CA GLU A 96 -3.84 2.91 17.17
C GLU A 96 -4.58 2.42 15.92
N VAL A 97 -4.04 1.41 15.23
CA VAL A 97 -4.69 0.79 14.07
C VAL A 97 -6.04 0.18 14.47
N ARG A 98 -6.12 -0.54 15.59
CA ARG A 98 -7.37 -1.08 16.12
C ARG A 98 -8.40 0.01 16.33
N ASN A 99 -8.01 1.10 16.98
CA ASN A 99 -8.91 2.23 17.25
C ASN A 99 -9.40 2.84 15.94
N LYS A 100 -8.49 3.07 14.98
CA LYS A 100 -8.84 3.65 13.68
C LYS A 100 -9.74 2.75 12.83
N LEU A 101 -9.57 1.43 12.91
CA LEU A 101 -10.46 0.47 12.24
C LEU A 101 -11.87 0.47 12.84
N VAL A 102 -11.98 0.55 14.17
CA VAL A 102 -13.27 0.65 14.86
C VAL A 102 -13.97 1.96 14.49
N GLU A 103 -13.26 3.09 14.50
CA GLU A 103 -13.79 4.38 14.06
C GLU A 103 -14.24 4.35 12.59
N SER A 104 -13.41 3.79 11.70
CA SER A 104 -13.74 3.69 10.27
C SER A 104 -14.98 2.81 10.03
N TYR A 105 -15.15 1.73 10.80
CA TYR A 105 -16.35 0.89 10.75
C TYR A 105 -17.60 1.64 11.23
N GLN A 106 -17.47 2.38 12.35
CA GLN A 106 -18.56 3.21 12.86
C GLN A 106 -18.96 4.31 11.87
N GLU A 107 -18.00 4.93 11.19
CA GLU A 107 -18.27 5.98 10.21
C GLU A 107 -18.94 5.43 8.95
N LEU A 108 -18.54 4.25 8.45
CA LEU A 108 -19.24 3.58 7.35
C LEU A 108 -20.70 3.29 7.70
N MET A 109 -20.98 2.78 8.91
CA MET A 109 -22.36 2.56 9.38
C MET A 109 -23.16 3.86 9.45
N ARG A 110 -22.53 4.98 9.83
CA ARG A 110 -23.15 6.31 9.87
C ARG A 110 -23.45 6.88 8.48
N MET A 111 -22.70 6.45 7.46
CA MET A 111 -22.93 6.84 6.07
C MET A 111 -24.07 6.05 5.39
N GLN A 112 -24.46 4.89 5.92
CA GLN A 112 -25.46 4.01 5.32
C GLN A 112 -26.89 4.18 5.86
N VAL A 113 -27.14 5.11 6.81
CA VAL A 113 -28.49 5.43 7.31
C VAL A 113 -29.07 6.69 6.68
#